data_AF-A0A976KE49-F1
#
_entry.id   AF-A0A976KE49-F1
#
_cell.length_a   1.000
_cell.length_b   1.000
_cell.length_c   1.000
_cell.angle_alpha   90.00
_cell.angle_beta   90.00
_cell.angle_gamma   90.00
#
_symmetry.space_group_name_H-M   'P 1'
#
loop_
_entity.id
_entity.type
_entity.pdbx_description
1 polymer ?
#
loop_
_entity_poly.entity_id
_entity_poly.type
_entity_poly.pdbx_seq_one_letter_code
_entity_poly.pdbx_strand_id
1 'polypeptide(L)'
;MGLPRIGVGGLISRLDRGEAYFVNNATKTYSVIEMEGTEAESAAPVSAKLVKSSETKKIGSWVTVRYDMTIDMGDERAEVVLWVSDAVDVDMGAYRAFIESMAESQGTDWMRSFLDIDGYPVRQEYRIGPILSWQQLIAVSQEEPPPGTYEPPTGFTKTE
;
A
#
# COMPACT_ATOMS: atom_id res chain seq x y z
N MET A 1 -31.01 8.67 2.18
CA MET A 1 -29.82 8.61 1.29
C MET A 1 -28.93 7.51 1.83
N GLY A 2 -28.96 6.32 1.22
CA GLY A 2 -28.12 5.21 1.62
C GLY A 2 -26.74 5.37 1.01
N LEU A 3 -25.69 5.24 1.82
CA LEU A 3 -24.32 5.17 1.33
C LEU A 3 -24.22 4.06 0.27
N PRO A 4 -23.53 4.28 -0.86
CA PRO A 4 -23.33 3.23 -1.85
C PRO A 4 -22.58 2.09 -1.17
N ARG A 5 -23.19 0.89 -1.21
CA ARG A 5 -22.51 -0.33 -0.81
C ARG A 5 -21.27 -0.46 -1.68
N ILE A 6 -20.08 -0.54 -1.06
CA ILE A 6 -18.85 -0.91 -1.74
C ILE A 6 -19.16 -2.21 -2.49
N GLY A 7 -19.25 -2.12 -3.82
CA GLY A 7 -19.52 -3.26 -4.67
C GLY A 7 -18.45 -4.31 -4.42
N VAL A 8 -18.84 -5.58 -4.39
CA VAL A 8 -17.95 -6.73 -4.23
C VAL A 8 -17.04 -6.79 -5.46
N GLY A 9 -15.96 -6.02 -5.44
CA GLY A 9 -14.97 -5.92 -6.49
C GLY A 9 -13.58 -6.17 -5.94
N GLY A 10 -12.72 -6.75 -6.76
CA GLY A 10 -11.33 -7.03 -6.43
C GLY A 10 -10.40 -6.23 -7.33
N LEU A 11 -9.20 -5.94 -6.83
CA LEU A 11 -8.09 -5.43 -7.62
C LEU A 11 -7.02 -6.51 -7.67
N ILE A 12 -6.53 -6.83 -8.87
CA ILE A 12 -5.40 -7.73 -9.08
C ILE A 12 -4.31 -6.94 -9.81
N SER A 13 -3.18 -6.68 -9.16
CA SER A 13 -2.06 -5.96 -9.77
C SER A 13 -1.01 -6.94 -10.32
N ARG A 14 -0.65 -6.78 -11.59
CA ARG A 14 0.39 -7.51 -12.31
C ARG A 14 1.58 -6.60 -12.52
N LEU A 15 2.41 -6.46 -11.49
CA LEU A 15 3.62 -5.66 -11.57
C LEU A 15 4.59 -6.17 -12.64
N ASP A 16 4.58 -7.49 -12.91
CA ASP A 16 5.36 -8.12 -13.99
C ASP A 16 4.88 -7.72 -15.40
N ARG A 17 3.63 -7.28 -15.53
CA ARG A 17 3.02 -6.85 -16.81
C ARG A 17 2.75 -5.34 -16.87
N GLY A 18 2.92 -4.61 -15.76
CA GLY A 18 2.49 -3.22 -15.65
C GLY A 18 0.98 -3.03 -15.85
N GLU A 19 0.16 -3.99 -15.41
CA GLU A 19 -1.30 -3.96 -15.59
C GLU A 19 -2.03 -4.16 -14.25
N ALA A 20 -3.23 -3.59 -14.12
CA ALA A 20 -4.15 -3.87 -13.04
C ALA A 20 -5.51 -4.33 -13.58
N TYR A 21 -6.05 -5.41 -13.02
CA TYR A 21 -7.39 -5.91 -13.32
C TYR A 21 -8.39 -5.40 -12.27
N PHE A 22 -9.40 -4.64 -12.71
CA PHE A 22 -10.54 -4.27 -11.86
C PHE A 22 -11.64 -5.30 -12.06
N VAL A 23 -11.85 -6.15 -11.06
CA VAL A 23 -12.79 -7.27 -11.11
C VAL A 23 -14.11 -6.86 -10.47
N ASN A 24 -15.21 -6.97 -11.20
CA ASN A 24 -16.56 -6.75 -10.69
C ASN A 24 -17.31 -8.08 -10.56
N ASN A 25 -17.49 -8.57 -9.33
CA ASN A 25 -18.13 -9.86 -9.09
C ASN A 25 -19.65 -9.83 -9.34
N ALA A 26 -20.29 -8.66 -9.30
CA ALA A 26 -21.72 -8.54 -9.52
C ALA A 26 -22.09 -8.73 -11.00
N THR A 27 -21.27 -8.19 -11.90
CA THR A 27 -21.48 -8.28 -13.35
C THR A 27 -20.69 -9.41 -14.00
N LYS A 28 -19.78 -10.06 -13.27
CA LYS A 28 -18.80 -11.01 -13.81
C LYS A 28 -18.01 -10.39 -14.96
N THR A 29 -17.54 -9.15 -14.75
CA THR A 29 -16.72 -8.44 -15.72
C THR A 29 -15.40 -8.00 -15.11
N TYR A 30 -14.41 -7.77 -15.95
CA TYR A 30 -13.17 -7.11 -15.54
C TYR A 30 -12.73 -6.10 -16.58
N SER A 31 -12.10 -5.02 -16.16
CA SER A 31 -11.34 -4.12 -17.05
C SER A 31 -9.85 -4.24 -16.75
N VAL A 32 -9.04 -3.86 -17.75
CA VAL A 32 -7.58 -3.84 -17.64
C VAL A 32 -7.15 -2.39 -17.71
N ILE A 33 -6.37 -1.95 -16.74
CA ILE A 33 -5.76 -0.62 -16.74
C ILE A 33 -4.25 -0.81 -16.85
N GLU A 34 -3.64 -0.16 -17.83
CA GLU A 34 -2.18 -0.02 -17.87
C GLU A 34 -1.74 0.85 -16.69
N MET A 35 -0.79 0.35 -15.90
CA MET A 35 -0.25 1.05 -14.74
C MET A 35 0.80 2.10 -15.14
N GLU A 36 1.08 2.28 -16.44
CA GLU A 36 1.88 3.41 -16.91
C GLU A 36 1.16 4.71 -16.53
N GLY A 37 1.92 5.61 -15.89
CA GLY A 37 1.38 6.77 -15.18
C GLY A 37 0.41 7.59 -16.02
N THR A 38 -0.88 7.32 -15.86
CA THR A 38 -1.88 8.37 -16.07
C THR A 38 -1.53 9.42 -15.03
N GLU A 39 -1.05 10.58 -15.47
CA GLU A 39 -0.91 11.75 -14.61
C GLU A 39 -2.26 11.96 -13.94
N ALA A 40 -2.41 11.44 -12.72
CA ALA A 40 -3.49 11.87 -11.85
C ALA A 40 -3.25 13.37 -11.69
N GLU A 41 -4.20 14.21 -12.10
CA GLU A 41 -4.20 15.63 -11.75
C GLU A 41 -4.18 15.71 -10.22
N SER A 42 -2.97 15.72 -9.67
CA SER A 42 -2.74 15.65 -8.24
C SER A 42 -3.06 17.00 -7.64
N ALA A 43 -4.10 17.02 -6.81
CA ALA A 43 -4.45 18.16 -5.98
C ALA A 43 -3.36 18.37 -4.92
N ALA A 44 -2.67 19.51 -5.02
CA ALA A 44 -1.66 20.07 -4.10
C ALA A 44 -0.42 19.17 -3.81
N PRO A 45 0.79 19.76 -3.69
CA PRO A 45 2.00 18.99 -3.39
C PRO A 45 1.92 18.39 -1.98
N VAL A 46 1.68 17.07 -1.91
CA VAL A 46 1.72 16.34 -0.65
C VAL A 46 3.19 16.10 -0.29
N SER A 47 3.70 16.80 0.71
CA SER A 47 5.08 16.62 1.19
C SER A 47 5.12 15.66 2.37
N ALA A 48 6.18 14.86 2.47
CA ALA A 48 6.41 14.02 3.64
C ALA A 48 7.78 14.26 4.25
N LYS A 49 7.83 14.19 5.57
CA LYS A 49 9.06 14.26 6.37
C LYS A 49 9.15 13.02 7.23
N LEU A 50 10.20 12.24 7.02
CA LEU A 50 10.52 11.05 7.80
C LEU A 50 11.68 11.35 8.77
N VAL A 51 11.54 10.91 10.02
CA VAL A 51 12.61 11.02 11.04
C VAL A 51 12.78 9.66 11.73
N LYS A 52 13.98 9.10 11.64
CA LYS A 52 14.37 7.91 12.40
C LYS A 52 14.65 8.30 13.85
N SER A 53 14.10 7.52 14.79
CA SER A 53 14.35 7.66 16.22
C SER A 53 15.36 6.60 16.69
N SER A 54 15.96 6.83 17.86
CA SER A 54 16.72 5.80 18.58
C SER A 54 15.84 4.89 19.43
N GLU A 55 14.53 5.14 19.48
CA GLU A 55 13.58 4.34 20.25
C GLU A 55 13.42 2.95 19.60
N THR A 56 13.56 1.92 20.42
CA THR A 56 13.39 0.53 20.01
C THR A 56 12.29 -0.14 20.81
N LYS A 57 11.56 -1.06 20.18
CA LYS A 57 10.51 -1.85 20.82
C LYS A 57 10.48 -3.26 20.25
N LYS A 58 10.14 -4.25 21.07
CA LYS A 58 9.83 -5.59 20.59
C LYS A 58 8.34 -5.70 20.26
N ILE A 59 8.01 -6.11 19.04
CA ILE A 59 6.64 -6.36 18.58
C ILE A 59 6.59 -7.78 18.03
N GLY A 60 5.86 -8.67 18.70
CA GLY A 60 5.88 -10.10 18.39
C GLY A 60 7.30 -10.67 18.48
N SER A 61 7.78 -11.27 17.40
CA SER A 61 9.12 -11.83 17.28
C SER A 61 10.19 -10.82 16.86
N TRP A 62 9.80 -9.61 16.45
CA TRP A 62 10.69 -8.63 15.83
C TRP A 62 11.14 -7.55 16.80
N VAL A 63 12.43 -7.23 16.76
CA VAL A 63 12.98 -5.99 17.34
C VAL A 63 12.81 -4.89 16.31
N THR A 64 12.17 -3.80 16.72
CA THR A 64 11.80 -2.69 15.82
C THR A 64 12.43 -1.39 16.27
N VAL A 65 12.69 -0.50 15.31
CA VAL A 65 13.12 0.89 15.50
C VAL A 65 11.99 1.80 15.06
N ARG A 66 11.76 2.89 15.80
CA ARG A 66 10.71 3.85 15.50
C ARG A 66 11.12 4.84 14.41
N TYR A 67 10.20 5.12 13.51
CA TYR A 67 10.23 6.26 12.60
C TYR A 67 8.96 7.08 12.78
N ASP A 68 9.12 8.40 12.80
CA ASP A 68 8.01 9.34 12.82
C ASP A 68 7.94 10.02 11.46
N MET A 69 6.79 9.89 10.81
CA MET A 69 6.52 10.51 9.52
C MET A 69 5.41 11.54 9.68
N THR A 70 5.61 12.71 9.08
CA THR A 70 4.55 13.69 8.87
C THR A 70 4.25 13.73 7.39
N ILE A 71 2.97 13.67 7.04
CA ILE A 71 2.49 13.90 5.67
C ILE A 71 1.64 15.18 5.70
N ASP A 72 2.03 16.16 4.90
CA ASP A 72 1.29 17.40 4.69
C ASP A 72 0.42 17.23 3.43
N MET A 73 -0.89 17.18 3.61
CA MET A 73 -1.88 17.00 2.54
C MET A 73 -2.57 18.33 2.18
N GLY A 74 -1.93 19.47 2.48
CA GLY A 74 -2.51 20.80 2.31
C GLY A 74 -3.31 21.23 3.53
N ASP A 75 -4.64 21.08 3.48
CA ASP A 75 -5.53 21.51 4.57
C ASP A 75 -5.52 20.55 5.79
N GLU A 76 -4.95 19.35 5.61
CA GLU A 76 -4.84 18.34 6.66
C GLU A 76 -3.39 17.84 6.81
N ARG A 77 -3.05 17.43 8.03
CA ARG A 77 -1.76 16.80 8.35
C ARG A 77 -2.02 15.41 8.91
N ALA A 78 -1.33 14.42 8.35
CA ALA A 78 -1.27 13.08 8.91
C ALA A 78 0.04 12.88 9.68
N GLU A 79 -0.06 12.30 10.87
CA GLU A 79 1.09 11.79 11.62
C GLU A 79 1.09 10.27 11.52
N VAL A 80 2.23 9.70 11.11
CA VAL A 80 2.40 8.26 11.00
C VAL A 80 3.58 7.83 11.87
N VAL A 81 3.34 6.90 12.78
CA VAL A 81 4.39 6.24 13.55
C VAL A 81 4.62 4.85 12.96
N LEU A 82 5.83 4.59 12.50
CA LEU A 82 6.26 3.30 11.97
C LEU A 82 7.19 2.62 12.97
N TRP A 83 6.94 1.35 13.23
CA TRP A 83 7.88 0.45 13.91
C TRP A 83 8.42 -0.52 12.88
N VAL A 84 9.68 -0.36 12.52
CA VAL A 84 10.32 -1.04 11.39
C VAL A 84 11.33 -2.06 11.89
N SER A 85 11.38 -3.24 11.29
CA SER A 85 12.38 -4.26 11.56
C SER A 85 13.06 -4.70 10.27
N ASP A 86 14.38 -4.89 10.31
CA ASP A 86 15.21 -5.45 9.25
C ASP A 86 15.22 -6.99 9.26
N ALA A 87 14.64 -7.61 10.29
CA ALA A 87 14.61 -9.07 10.48
C ALA A 87 13.30 -9.71 9.99
N VAL A 88 12.46 -8.97 9.24
CA VAL A 88 11.25 -9.53 8.63
C VAL A 88 11.65 -10.23 7.33
N ASP A 89 11.28 -11.50 7.20
CA ASP A 89 11.59 -12.34 6.03
C ASP A 89 10.66 -12.02 4.85
N VAL A 90 10.87 -10.84 4.25
CA VAL A 90 10.13 -10.33 3.09
C VAL A 90 11.14 -9.96 2.00
N ASP A 91 10.78 -10.21 0.74
CA ASP A 91 11.54 -9.70 -0.39
C ASP A 91 11.46 -8.17 -0.44
N MET A 92 12.49 -7.51 0.11
CA MET A 92 12.57 -6.06 0.17
C MET A 92 12.71 -5.42 -1.21
N GLY A 93 13.22 -6.14 -2.21
CA GLY A 93 13.28 -5.67 -3.59
C GLY A 93 11.89 -5.58 -4.20
N ALA A 94 11.11 -6.66 -4.07
CA ALA A 94 9.71 -6.70 -4.50
C ALA A 94 8.85 -5.67 -3.75
N TYR A 95 9.07 -5.50 -2.44
CA TYR A 95 8.37 -4.51 -1.63
C TYR A 95 8.66 -3.07 -2.09
N ARG A 96 9.91 -2.74 -2.39
CA ARG A 96 10.29 -1.41 -2.93
C ARG A 96 9.67 -1.16 -4.30
N ALA A 97 9.73 -2.12 -5.20
CA ALA A 97 9.09 -2.03 -6.51
C ALA A 97 7.57 -1.80 -6.40
N PHE A 98 6.92 -2.44 -5.43
CA PHE A 98 5.51 -2.21 -5.13
C PHE A 98 5.24 -0.77 -4.65
N ILE A 99 6.06 -0.23 -3.74
CA ILE A 99 5.94 1.16 -3.28
C ILE A 99 6.12 2.13 -4.45
N GLU A 100 7.12 1.91 -5.30
CA GLU A 100 7.40 2.75 -6.48
C GLU A 100 6.21 2.75 -7.43
N SER A 101 5.68 1.57 -7.78
CA SER A 101 4.50 1.45 -8.64
C SER A 101 3.25 2.13 -8.04
N MET A 102 3.07 2.06 -6.72
CA MET A 102 2.00 2.78 -6.05
C MET A 102 2.18 4.29 -6.09
N ALA A 103 3.41 4.78 -5.86
CA ALA A 103 3.71 6.21 -5.92
C ALA A 103 3.49 6.80 -7.33
N GLU A 104 3.84 6.03 -8.37
CA GLU A 104 3.63 6.42 -9.77
C GLU A 104 2.15 6.43 -10.15
N SER A 105 1.39 5.38 -9.80
CA SER A 105 -0.01 5.24 -10.19
C SER A 105 -0.98 6.17 -9.46
N GLN A 106 -0.67 6.57 -8.22
CA GLN A 106 -1.58 7.38 -7.39
C GLN A 106 -1.17 8.84 -7.26
N GLY A 107 -0.06 9.26 -7.89
CA GLY A 107 0.46 10.63 -7.76
C GLY A 107 0.81 11.00 -6.32
N THR A 108 1.10 10.00 -5.49
CA THR A 108 1.33 10.14 -4.04
C THR A 108 2.82 10.17 -3.76
N ASP A 109 3.48 11.28 -4.09
CA ASP A 109 4.92 11.46 -3.90
C ASP A 109 5.40 11.18 -2.46
N TRP A 110 4.54 11.41 -1.46
CA TRP A 110 4.82 11.07 -0.06
C TRP A 110 5.11 9.58 0.17
N MET A 111 4.56 8.68 -0.64
CA MET A 111 4.81 7.24 -0.53
C MET A 111 6.28 6.89 -0.79
N ARG A 112 7.00 7.69 -1.58
CA ARG A 112 8.45 7.49 -1.79
C ARG A 112 9.25 7.65 -0.50
N SER A 113 8.73 8.34 0.51
CA SER A 113 9.38 8.42 1.83
C SER A 113 9.46 7.06 2.52
N PHE A 114 8.64 6.08 2.15
CA PHE A 114 8.78 4.71 2.66
C PHE A 114 9.99 3.99 2.07
N LEU A 115 10.57 4.47 0.96
CA LEU A 115 11.80 3.89 0.40
C LEU A 115 13.02 4.19 1.27
N ASP A 116 12.94 5.22 2.11
CA ASP A 116 14.00 5.66 3.02
C ASP A 116 14.03 4.89 4.36
N ILE A 117 13.10 3.96 4.60
CA ILE A 117 13.10 3.14 5.81
C ILE A 117 14.03 1.92 5.66
N ASP A 118 14.78 1.62 6.72
CA ASP A 118 15.68 0.47 6.77
C ASP A 118 14.95 -0.80 7.27
N GLY A 119 14.04 -1.35 6.46
CA GLY A 119 13.37 -2.62 6.75
C GLY A 119 11.88 -2.63 6.46
N TYR A 120 11.15 -3.58 7.04
CA TYR A 120 9.71 -3.74 6.84
C TYR A 120 8.91 -3.15 8.01
N PRO A 121 7.83 -2.38 7.77
CA PRO A 121 6.97 -1.88 8.84
C PRO A 121 6.19 -3.02 9.53
N VAL A 122 6.59 -3.34 10.77
CA VAL A 122 5.91 -4.33 11.62
C VAL A 122 4.66 -3.74 12.26
N ARG A 123 4.65 -2.44 12.55
CA ARG A 123 3.46 -1.73 13.03
C ARG A 123 3.43 -0.32 12.46
N GLN A 124 2.24 0.13 12.09
CA GLN A 124 1.99 1.44 11.51
C GLN A 124 0.81 2.05 12.24
N GLU A 125 0.96 3.26 12.76
CA GLU A 125 -0.10 4.00 13.42
C GLU A 125 -0.33 5.30 12.68
N TYR A 126 -1.55 5.53 12.21
CA TYR A 126 -1.96 6.68 11.43
C TYR A 126 -2.88 7.55 12.26
N ARG A 127 -2.52 8.83 12.41
CA ARG A 127 -3.36 9.85 13.02
C ARG A 127 -3.69 10.91 11.98
N ILE A 128 -4.96 11.00 11.63
CA ILE A 128 -5.48 12.01 10.69
C ILE A 128 -6.61 12.74 11.42
N GLY A 129 -6.33 13.97 11.85
CA GLY A 129 -7.22 14.72 12.74
C GLY A 129 -7.59 13.91 14.00
N PRO A 130 -8.89 13.66 14.29
CA PRO A 130 -9.32 12.89 15.45
C PRO A 130 -9.24 11.37 15.24
N ILE A 131 -9.00 10.90 14.02
CA ILE A 131 -9.02 9.48 13.68
C ILE A 131 -7.65 8.88 13.99
N LEU A 132 -7.66 7.79 14.76
CA LEU A 132 -6.51 6.93 14.97
C LEU A 132 -6.79 5.57 14.34
N SER A 133 -5.95 5.16 13.38
CA SER A 133 -5.95 3.85 12.77
C SER A 133 -4.59 3.19 12.98
N TRP A 134 -4.55 1.86 13.06
CA TRP A 134 -3.27 1.16 13.14
C TRP A 134 -3.35 -0.20 12.47
N GLN A 135 -2.21 -0.65 11.98
CA GLN A 135 -1.99 -1.97 11.39
C GLN A 135 -0.76 -2.60 12.03
N GLN A 136 -0.78 -3.93 12.17
CA GLN A 136 0.35 -4.67 12.73
C GLN A 136 0.51 -6.00 12.00
N LEU A 137 1.76 -6.28 11.62
CA LEU A 137 2.18 -7.58 11.12
C LEU A 137 2.11 -8.63 12.24
N ILE A 138 1.38 -9.70 11.98
CA ILE A 138 1.18 -10.78 12.96
C ILE A 138 2.07 -11.99 12.63
N ALA A 139 2.19 -12.33 11.35
CA ALA A 139 2.99 -13.45 10.87
C ALA A 139 3.43 -13.20 9.42
N VAL A 140 4.48 -13.90 9.02
CA VAL A 140 4.94 -14.00 7.63
C VAL A 140 5.12 -15.48 7.32
N SER A 141 4.57 -15.91 6.18
CA SER A 141 4.79 -17.25 5.62
C SER A 141 5.05 -17.12 4.13
N GLN A 142 5.88 -18.02 3.60
CA GLN A 142 6.07 -18.18 2.17
C GLN A 142 5.23 -19.34 1.70
N GLU A 143 4.38 -19.08 0.71
CA GLU A 143 3.48 -20.06 0.11
C GLU A 143 3.51 -19.89 -1.40
N GLU A 144 3.25 -20.97 -2.14
CA GLU A 144 3.03 -20.84 -3.58
C GLU A 144 1.67 -20.16 -3.81
N PRO A 145 1.61 -19.12 -4.66
CA PRO A 145 0.34 -18.49 -4.97
C PRO A 145 -0.59 -19.53 -5.62
N PRO A 146 -1.85 -19.63 -5.17
CA PRO A 146 -2.82 -20.52 -5.80
C PRO A 146 -2.89 -20.31 -7.33
N PRO A 147 -3.16 -21.37 -8.11
CA PRO A 147 -3.36 -21.21 -9.54
C PRO A 147 -4.44 -20.17 -9.84
N GLY A 148 -4.11 -19.21 -10.71
CA GLY A 148 -5.03 -18.13 -11.09
C GLY A 148 -5.10 -16.94 -10.12
N THR A 149 -4.28 -16.88 -9.05
CA THR A 149 -4.23 -15.71 -8.14
C THR A 149 -4.01 -14.38 -8.86
N TYR A 150 -3.29 -14.43 -9.99
CA TYR A 150 -2.90 -13.28 -10.77
C TYR A 150 -3.68 -13.11 -12.08
N GLU A 151 -4.76 -13.88 -12.26
CA GLU A 151 -5.59 -13.83 -13.47
C GLU A 151 -7.04 -13.47 -13.07
N PRO A 152 -7.80 -12.77 -13.94
CA PRO A 152 -9.22 -12.55 -13.71
C PRO A 152 -9.96 -13.88 -13.48
N PRO A 153 -10.98 -13.94 -12.60
CA PRO A 153 -11.65 -15.20 -12.30
C PRO A 153 -12.28 -15.83 -13.55
N THR A 154 -12.20 -17.15 -13.65
CA THR A 154 -12.77 -17.91 -14.78
C THR A 154 -14.25 -17.57 -15.00
N GLY A 155 -14.61 -17.28 -16.26
CA GLY A 155 -15.98 -16.92 -16.64
C GLY A 155 -16.32 -15.44 -16.52
N PHE A 156 -15.34 -14.60 -16.20
CA PHE A 156 -15.48 -13.14 -16.28
C PHE A 156 -15.22 -12.64 -17.70
N THR A 157 -15.95 -11.61 -18.11
CA THR A 157 -15.82 -11.00 -19.45
C THR A 157 -15.04 -9.70 -19.38
N LYS A 158 -14.07 -9.50 -20.28
CA LYS A 158 -13.35 -8.23 -20.40
C LYS A 158 -14.32 -7.13 -20.85
N THR A 159 -14.34 -6.01 -20.14
CA THR A 159 -15.01 -4.77 -20.54
C THR A 159 -13.94 -3.73 -20.84
N GLU A 160 -14.19 -2.89 -21.85
CA GLU A 160 -13.39 -1.69 -22.11
C GLU A 160 -13.48 -0.70 -20.93
#